data_AF-A0A6G9Z8A3-F1
#
_entry.id   AF-A0A6G9Z8A3-F1
#
_cell.length_a   1.000
_cell.length_b   1.000
_cell.length_c   1.000
_cell.angle_alpha   90.00
_cell.angle_beta   90.00
_cell.angle_gamma   90.00
#
_symmetry.space_group_name_H-M   'P 1'
#
loop_
_entity.id
_entity.type
_entity.pdbx_description
1 polymer ?
#
loop_
_entity_poly.entity_id
_entity_poly.type
_entity_poly.pdbx_seq_one_letter_code
_entity_poly.pdbx_strand_id
1 'polypeptide(L)'
;MAMLGRSFTVIHVISSTGRQMMDNQTGATDSVDATGTAGHSPQPADPAQLPPAWRGWRNEPTQRKRNPMRWVRGPVEPAKDYGFFGPDSVTWRVWMYPTAHLLGFSRATTIEELDPFLVAAVDHTGKIYHDLRSRYDHTCAYFITVMVGDSETVVKSSSLLAKIHAKFGQGIEPISGLPYEANNPDSQLWILLTAWHSQLKVYEMLGPGPLSEADERRYWNECAIAAEFQTVDPDKVPRSREGVRAYFEEVRPRMAASEATQRAMNQLMSFERLYPPYPRFLKPMGWLLNKFGRATVLATIPHWQRDLADLHQSALVDRLVIAMGRRFYRLVARSRLVSLFLVAWMSPSSAPVAAPMMRGIPPESDEILSPAEAFRRYNMPTPQQVRAGLNAGTMSRTPVGD
;
A
#
# COMPACT_ATOMS: atom_id res chain seq x y z
N MET A 1 12.02 -56.24 -12.28
CA MET A 1 11.33 -56.83 -13.46
C MET A 1 9.85 -56.59 -13.26
N ALA A 2 9.27 -55.56 -13.89
CA ALA A 2 8.71 -55.58 -15.26
C ALA A 2 7.53 -56.57 -15.34
N MET A 3 6.31 -56.24 -15.78
CA MET A 3 5.86 -55.18 -16.68
C MET A 3 4.30 -55.18 -16.76
N LEU A 4 3.73 -54.01 -17.12
CA LEU A 4 2.53 -53.76 -17.96
C LEU A 4 1.16 -54.27 -17.45
N GLY A 5 0.05 -53.52 -17.44
CA GLY A 5 -0.32 -52.26 -18.07
C GLY A 5 -1.79 -52.35 -18.50
N ARG A 6 -2.60 -51.31 -18.28
CA ARG A 6 -3.68 -50.88 -19.19
C ARG A 6 -4.38 -49.61 -18.69
N SER A 7 -4.44 -48.66 -19.60
CA SER A 7 -5.14 -47.38 -19.59
C SER A 7 -6.67 -47.55 -19.49
N PHE A 8 -7.33 -46.59 -18.85
CA PHE A 8 -8.69 -46.19 -19.23
C PHE A 8 -8.81 -44.67 -19.24
N THR A 9 -9.05 -44.16 -20.44
CA THR A 9 -9.60 -42.84 -20.76
C THR A 9 -11.08 -42.84 -20.42
N VAL A 10 -11.59 -41.84 -19.69
CA VAL A 10 -13.01 -41.46 -19.72
C VAL A 10 -13.11 -39.95 -19.88
N ILE A 11 -13.86 -39.59 -20.92
CA ILE A 11 -14.19 -38.25 -21.40
C ILE A 11 -15.38 -37.70 -20.59
N HIS A 12 -15.33 -36.38 -20.37
CA HIS A 12 -16.37 -35.44 -19.94
C HIS A 12 -17.83 -35.93 -19.82
N VAL A 13 -18.42 -35.65 -18.64
CA VAL A 13 -19.80 -35.13 -18.55
C VAL A 13 -19.81 -33.92 -17.63
N ILE A 14 -20.08 -32.77 -18.23
CA ILE A 14 -20.34 -31.49 -17.59
C ILE A 14 -21.72 -31.59 -16.95
N SER A 15 -21.81 -31.47 -15.63
CA SER A 15 -23.08 -31.32 -14.91
C SER A 15 -23.21 -29.89 -14.39
N SER A 16 -24.28 -29.27 -14.84
CA SER A 16 -24.70 -27.89 -14.65
C SER A 16 -25.30 -27.66 -13.26
N THR A 17 -24.51 -27.14 -12.32
CA THR A 17 -25.05 -26.67 -11.03
C THR A 17 -24.25 -25.48 -10.48
N GLY A 18 -24.04 -24.48 -11.32
CA GLY A 18 -23.29 -23.26 -10.95
C GLY A 18 -23.64 -22.05 -11.79
N ARG A 19 -24.87 -21.98 -12.31
CA ARG A 19 -25.34 -20.90 -13.19
C ARG A 19 -26.80 -20.51 -12.86
N GLN A 20 -27.06 -20.31 -11.58
CA GLN A 20 -28.35 -19.82 -11.07
C GLN A 20 -28.16 -18.99 -9.78
N MET A 21 -27.19 -18.07 -9.79
CA MET A 21 -27.09 -16.93 -8.84
C MET A 21 -26.48 -15.69 -9.53
N MET A 22 -26.70 -15.55 -10.83
CA MET A 22 -26.35 -14.35 -11.61
C MET A 22 -27.46 -14.18 -12.62
N ASP A 23 -28.60 -13.65 -12.17
CA ASP A 23 -29.65 -13.01 -12.96
C ASP A 23 -30.78 -12.59 -12.01
N ASN A 24 -30.51 -11.59 -11.16
CA ASN A 24 -31.59 -10.74 -10.62
C ASN A 24 -31.04 -9.42 -10.06
N GLN A 25 -30.47 -8.56 -10.90
CA GLN A 25 -30.32 -7.13 -10.60
C GLN A 25 -30.47 -6.30 -11.88
N THR A 26 -31.63 -6.40 -12.52
CA THR A 26 -32.15 -5.35 -13.40
C THR A 26 -33.63 -5.18 -13.10
N GLY A 27 -33.90 -4.41 -12.05
CA GLY A 27 -35.24 -3.99 -11.66
C GLY A 27 -35.11 -2.64 -10.97
N ALA A 28 -35.07 -1.58 -11.76
CA ALA A 28 -35.36 -0.25 -11.25
C ALA A 28 -36.83 -0.24 -10.84
N THR A 29 -37.10 -0.35 -9.54
CA THR A 29 -38.38 0.02 -8.97
C THR A 29 -38.17 1.32 -8.22
N ASP A 30 -38.71 2.39 -8.77
CA ASP A 30 -38.84 3.68 -8.09
C ASP A 30 -39.67 3.49 -6.82
N SER A 31 -39.01 3.46 -5.66
CA SER A 31 -39.68 3.60 -4.37
C SER A 31 -39.90 5.08 -4.12
N VAL A 32 -41.14 5.52 -4.32
CA VAL A 32 -41.60 6.85 -3.91
C VAL A 32 -41.77 6.86 -2.40
N ASP A 33 -40.88 7.54 -1.68
CA ASP A 33 -41.09 7.87 -0.27
C ASP A 33 -42.23 8.90 -0.13
N ALA A 34 -43.14 8.62 0.80
CA ALA A 34 -44.40 9.34 1.00
C ALA A 34 -44.27 10.71 1.70
N THR A 35 -43.22 11.49 1.41
CA THR A 35 -42.99 12.81 2.03
C THR A 35 -42.59 13.92 1.05
N GLY A 36 -42.64 13.70 -0.27
CA GLY A 36 -42.62 14.77 -1.27
C GLY A 36 -41.39 15.70 -1.24
N THR A 37 -40.30 15.29 -0.60
CA THR A 37 -39.02 16.01 -0.63
C THR A 37 -38.05 15.19 -1.46
N ALA A 38 -37.73 15.69 -2.66
CA ALA A 38 -36.70 15.12 -3.51
C ALA A 38 -35.36 15.18 -2.76
N GLY A 39 -34.99 14.07 -2.13
CA GLY A 39 -33.67 13.86 -1.58
C GLY A 39 -32.67 14.05 -2.70
N HIS A 40 -31.96 15.19 -2.70
CA HIS A 40 -30.84 15.39 -3.59
C HIS A 40 -29.78 14.36 -3.18
N SER A 41 -29.59 13.33 -4.00
CA SER A 41 -28.39 12.50 -3.93
C SER A 41 -27.18 13.44 -3.90
N PRO A 42 -26.27 13.35 -2.91
CA PRO A 42 -25.13 14.25 -2.84
C PRO A 42 -24.34 14.14 -4.15
N GLN A 43 -24.08 15.28 -4.80
CA GLN A 43 -23.19 15.31 -5.96
C GLN A 43 -21.84 14.67 -5.58
N PRO A 44 -21.26 13.83 -6.44
CA PRO A 44 -19.94 13.27 -6.18
C PRO A 44 -18.91 14.40 -6.03
N ALA A 45 -17.96 14.25 -5.10
CA ALA A 45 -16.86 15.20 -4.96
C ALA A 45 -16.18 15.38 -6.32
N ASP A 46 -16.03 16.64 -6.72
CA ASP A 46 -15.15 17.01 -7.83
C ASP A 46 -13.78 16.34 -7.61
N PRO A 47 -13.32 15.46 -8.53
CA PRO A 47 -12.03 14.80 -8.42
C PRO A 47 -10.86 15.75 -8.20
N ALA A 48 -10.97 17.03 -8.61
CA ALA A 48 -9.96 18.04 -8.35
C ALA A 48 -9.84 18.41 -6.85
N GLN A 49 -10.91 18.24 -6.07
CA GLN A 49 -10.97 18.53 -4.64
C GLN A 49 -10.43 17.38 -3.78
N LEU A 50 -10.24 16.19 -4.36
CA LEU A 50 -9.60 15.08 -3.66
C LEU A 50 -8.09 15.36 -3.47
N PRO A 51 -7.49 14.85 -2.37
CA PRO A 51 -6.05 14.91 -2.21
C PRO A 51 -5.34 14.27 -3.42
N PRO A 52 -4.12 14.70 -3.78
CA PRO A 52 -3.44 14.25 -5.01
C PRO A 52 -3.40 12.72 -5.19
N ALA A 53 -3.17 11.97 -4.11
CA ALA A 53 -3.15 10.51 -4.10
C ALA A 53 -4.48 9.86 -4.51
N TRP A 54 -5.60 10.59 -4.47
CA TRP A 54 -6.96 10.09 -4.66
C TRP A 54 -7.67 10.67 -5.89
N ARG A 55 -7.06 11.62 -6.62
CA ARG A 55 -7.69 12.25 -7.79
C ARG A 55 -7.99 11.28 -8.95
N GLY A 56 -7.33 10.11 -8.98
CA GLY A 56 -7.53 9.05 -9.97
C GLY A 56 -8.43 7.89 -9.53
N TRP A 57 -9.01 7.94 -8.32
CA TRP A 57 -9.68 6.81 -7.66
C TRP A 57 -10.97 6.35 -8.35
N ARG A 58 -11.61 7.20 -9.18
CA ARG A 58 -12.95 6.99 -9.76
C ARG A 58 -13.00 6.70 -11.28
N ASN A 59 -11.94 6.13 -11.87
CA ASN A 59 -11.84 5.84 -13.32
C ASN A 59 -11.54 7.06 -14.22
N GLU A 60 -10.47 7.80 -13.96
CA GLU A 60 -9.93 8.71 -14.99
C GLU A 60 -9.10 7.91 -16.02
N PRO A 61 -9.44 7.89 -17.32
CA PRO A 61 -8.53 7.43 -18.37
C PRO A 61 -7.51 8.54 -18.67
N THR A 62 -6.74 9.04 -17.70
CA THR A 62 -5.73 10.07 -17.98
C THR A 62 -4.46 9.48 -18.56
N GLN A 63 -4.53 9.10 -19.83
CA GLN A 63 -3.34 8.83 -20.64
C GLN A 63 -2.43 10.06 -20.76
N ARG A 64 -2.95 11.28 -20.54
CA ARG A 64 -2.16 12.53 -20.56
C ARG A 64 -1.29 12.79 -19.32
N LYS A 65 -1.53 12.11 -18.18
CA LYS A 65 -0.81 12.34 -16.90
C LYS A 65 0.36 11.37 -16.63
N ARG A 66 0.68 10.45 -17.55
CA ARG A 66 1.61 9.34 -17.32
C ARG A 66 3.06 9.56 -17.79
N ASN A 67 3.41 10.72 -18.34
CA ASN A 67 4.80 10.95 -18.73
C ASN A 67 5.65 11.27 -17.49
N PRO A 68 6.51 10.36 -16.99
CA PRO A 68 7.29 10.60 -15.78
C PRO A 68 8.25 11.79 -15.94
N MET A 69 8.64 12.11 -17.18
CA MET A 69 9.49 13.26 -17.50
C MET A 69 8.85 14.61 -17.16
N ARG A 70 7.52 14.70 -17.05
CA ARG A 70 6.84 15.92 -16.59
C ARG A 70 7.34 16.32 -15.20
N TRP A 71 7.53 15.36 -14.30
CA TRP A 71 7.96 15.62 -12.94
C TRP A 71 9.45 15.94 -12.83
N VAL A 72 10.23 15.41 -13.76
CA VAL A 72 11.67 15.66 -13.84
C VAL A 72 11.99 17.05 -14.41
N ARG A 73 11.24 17.51 -15.42
CA ARG A 73 11.57 18.73 -16.19
C ARG A 73 10.53 19.85 -16.11
N GLY A 74 9.29 19.53 -15.79
CA GLY A 74 8.18 20.49 -15.79
C GLY A 74 8.11 21.33 -14.52
N PRO A 75 7.15 22.26 -14.44
CA PRO A 75 6.85 22.99 -13.20
C PRO A 75 6.36 22.02 -12.12
N VAL A 76 6.76 22.30 -10.88
CA VAL A 76 6.34 21.58 -9.68
C VAL A 76 5.98 22.63 -8.64
N GLU A 77 4.75 22.56 -8.15
CA GLU A 77 4.28 23.46 -7.10
C GLU A 77 4.97 23.14 -5.78
N PRO A 78 5.35 24.15 -4.99
CA PRO A 78 5.79 23.94 -3.61
C PRO A 78 4.73 23.22 -2.75
N ALA A 79 5.19 22.48 -1.74
CA ALA A 79 4.31 22.03 -0.66
C ALA A 79 3.97 23.23 0.25
N LYS A 80 2.85 23.17 0.98
CA LYS A 80 2.46 24.24 1.91
C LYS A 80 3.41 24.32 3.11
N ASP A 81 3.78 23.16 3.65
CA ASP A 81 4.69 23.01 4.79
C ASP A 81 5.48 21.69 4.69
N TYR A 82 6.32 21.37 5.69
CA TYR A 82 7.10 20.13 5.73
C TYR A 82 6.32 18.90 6.23
N GLY A 83 5.03 19.04 6.54
CA GLY A 83 4.23 17.98 7.14
C GLY A 83 4.68 17.66 8.56
N PHE A 84 5.12 16.42 8.79
CA PHE A 84 5.32 15.85 10.14
C PHE A 84 6.75 15.37 10.42
N PHE A 85 7.60 15.33 9.39
CA PHE A 85 8.95 14.75 9.51
C PHE A 85 10.06 15.71 9.06
N GLY A 86 9.88 16.34 7.89
CA GLY A 86 10.85 17.29 7.34
C GLY A 86 12.17 16.66 6.83
N PRO A 87 13.06 17.49 6.26
CA PRO A 87 14.26 17.06 5.53
C PRO A 87 15.31 16.33 6.35
N ASP A 88 15.39 16.61 7.65
CA ASP A 88 16.38 16.01 8.54
C ASP A 88 15.88 14.71 9.19
N SER A 89 14.68 14.24 8.84
CA SER A 89 14.10 13.00 9.38
C SER A 89 14.77 11.74 8.88
N VAL A 90 14.80 10.73 9.74
CA VAL A 90 15.23 9.38 9.33
C VAL A 90 14.19 8.78 8.39
N THR A 91 12.93 9.15 8.58
CA THR A 91 11.80 8.81 7.70
C THR A 91 12.06 9.23 6.28
N TRP A 92 12.36 10.50 5.99
CA TRP A 92 12.69 10.93 4.62
C TRP A 92 13.90 10.16 4.09
N ARG A 93 14.95 10.00 4.89
CA ARG A 93 16.15 9.27 4.47
C ARG A 93 15.88 7.82 4.08
N VAL A 94 15.02 7.11 4.80
CA VAL A 94 14.69 5.68 4.56
C VAL A 94 13.63 5.55 3.47
N TRP A 95 12.50 6.24 3.62
CA TRP A 95 11.34 6.10 2.75
C TRP A 95 11.53 6.71 1.36
N MET A 96 12.54 7.56 1.17
CA MET A 96 12.83 8.18 -0.12
C MET A 96 14.12 7.68 -0.75
N TYR A 97 14.79 6.73 -0.09
CA TYR A 97 15.83 5.97 -0.72
C TYR A 97 15.23 5.05 -1.80
N PRO A 98 15.89 4.81 -2.95
CA PRO A 98 15.31 4.06 -4.06
C PRO A 98 14.74 2.68 -3.73
N THR A 99 15.26 2.00 -2.70
CA THR A 99 14.72 0.69 -2.27
C THR A 99 13.27 0.76 -1.83
N ALA A 100 12.82 1.89 -1.28
CA ALA A 100 11.48 2.03 -0.74
C ALA A 100 10.40 1.85 -1.81
N HIS A 101 10.55 2.51 -2.95
CA HIS A 101 9.54 2.50 -4.03
C HIS A 101 9.71 1.32 -4.99
N LEU A 102 10.93 0.78 -5.10
CA LEU A 102 11.25 -0.32 -6.02
C LEU A 102 11.00 -1.70 -5.40
N LEU A 103 11.04 -1.82 -4.06
CA LEU A 103 10.96 -3.12 -3.37
C LEU A 103 10.15 -3.09 -2.09
N GLY A 104 10.33 -2.07 -1.25
CA GLY A 104 9.86 -2.14 0.13
C GLY A 104 8.34 -2.17 0.24
N PHE A 105 7.61 -1.47 -0.63
CA PHE A 105 6.15 -1.62 -0.74
C PHE A 105 5.71 -3.04 -1.17
N SER A 106 6.41 -3.65 -2.13
CA SER A 106 6.08 -5.01 -2.57
C SER A 106 6.36 -6.00 -1.44
N ARG A 107 7.47 -5.85 -0.71
CA ARG A 107 7.75 -6.66 0.49
C ARG A 107 6.69 -6.47 1.57
N ALA A 108 6.31 -5.23 1.88
CA ALA A 108 5.33 -4.91 2.92
C ALA A 108 3.99 -5.56 2.62
N THR A 109 3.41 -5.21 1.47
CA THR A 109 2.13 -5.74 1.02
C THR A 109 2.14 -7.26 0.88
N THR A 110 3.27 -7.87 0.49
CA THR A 110 3.39 -9.34 0.44
C THR A 110 3.32 -9.98 1.83
N ILE A 111 4.01 -9.42 2.83
CA ILE A 111 4.02 -9.99 4.18
C ILE A 111 2.69 -9.74 4.90
N GLU A 112 2.03 -8.61 4.60
CA GLU A 112 0.73 -8.25 5.17
C GLU A 112 -0.32 -9.36 5.00
N GLU A 113 -0.31 -10.08 3.88
CA GLU A 113 -1.26 -11.16 3.56
C GLU A 113 -1.15 -12.40 4.45
N LEU A 114 -0.13 -12.46 5.33
CA LEU A 114 -0.02 -13.51 6.35
C LEU A 114 -0.97 -13.29 7.53
N ASP A 115 -1.61 -12.12 7.66
CA ASP A 115 -2.72 -11.91 8.59
C ASP A 115 -4.04 -12.37 7.96
N PRO A 116 -4.75 -13.37 8.54
CA PRO A 116 -5.98 -13.92 7.97
C PRO A 116 -7.09 -12.89 7.75
N PHE A 117 -7.24 -11.92 8.67
CA PHE A 117 -8.28 -10.90 8.59
C PHE A 117 -7.98 -9.87 7.49
N LEU A 118 -6.70 -9.49 7.34
CA LEU A 118 -6.25 -8.62 6.26
C LEU A 118 -6.47 -9.27 4.90
N VAL A 119 -5.99 -10.51 4.70
CA VAL A 119 -6.14 -11.18 3.39
C VAL A 119 -7.60 -11.41 3.04
N ALA A 120 -8.48 -11.67 4.02
CA ALA A 120 -9.91 -11.77 3.76
C ALA A 120 -10.50 -10.45 3.25
N ALA A 121 -10.11 -9.31 3.83
CA ALA A 121 -10.51 -8.00 3.33
C ALA A 121 -10.01 -7.76 1.90
N VAL A 122 -8.76 -8.13 1.61
CA VAL A 122 -8.15 -7.98 0.30
C VAL A 122 -8.83 -8.87 -0.74
N ASP A 123 -9.06 -10.14 -0.42
CA ASP A 123 -9.70 -11.13 -1.30
C ASP A 123 -11.17 -10.76 -1.58
N HIS A 124 -11.93 -10.33 -0.56
CA HIS A 124 -13.32 -9.87 -0.74
C HIS A 124 -13.42 -8.69 -1.70
N THR A 125 -12.53 -7.69 -1.59
CA THR A 125 -12.57 -6.56 -2.54
C THR A 125 -12.17 -6.98 -3.96
N GLY A 126 -11.39 -8.06 -4.11
CA GLY A 126 -10.91 -8.61 -5.37
C GLY A 126 -9.96 -7.71 -6.18
N LYS A 127 -9.71 -6.45 -5.76
CA LYS A 127 -8.98 -5.45 -6.55
C LYS A 127 -7.55 -5.87 -6.89
N ILE A 128 -6.92 -6.69 -6.05
CA ILE A 128 -5.58 -7.25 -6.34
C ILE A 128 -5.56 -8.21 -7.53
N TYR A 129 -6.72 -8.69 -7.99
CA TYR A 129 -6.83 -9.62 -9.12
C TYR A 129 -7.22 -8.93 -10.43
N HIS A 130 -8.09 -7.92 -10.37
CA HIS A 130 -8.63 -7.26 -11.56
C HIS A 130 -8.15 -5.80 -11.76
N ASP A 131 -7.60 -5.14 -10.73
CA ASP A 131 -7.10 -3.75 -10.80
C ASP A 131 -5.85 -3.52 -9.91
N LEU A 132 -4.91 -4.48 -9.97
CA LEU A 132 -3.75 -4.50 -9.08
C LEU A 132 -2.90 -3.23 -9.17
N ARG A 133 -2.65 -2.73 -10.39
CA ARG A 133 -1.79 -1.57 -10.62
C ARG A 133 -2.33 -0.31 -9.95
N SER A 134 -3.62 -0.03 -10.12
CA SER A 134 -4.28 1.15 -9.52
C SER A 134 -4.31 1.03 -8.00
N ARG A 135 -4.72 -0.13 -7.47
CA ARG A 135 -4.73 -0.39 -6.02
C ARG A 135 -3.34 -0.21 -5.41
N TYR A 136 -2.31 -0.73 -6.06
CA TYR A 136 -0.92 -0.64 -5.60
C TYR A 136 -0.38 0.80 -5.69
N ASP A 137 -0.67 1.53 -6.77
CA ASP A 137 -0.33 2.95 -6.91
C ASP A 137 -0.93 3.80 -5.78
N HIS A 138 -2.22 3.63 -5.48
CA HIS A 138 -2.86 4.35 -4.36
C HIS A 138 -2.27 3.99 -2.99
N THR A 139 -1.87 2.73 -2.80
CA THR A 139 -1.20 2.30 -1.56
C THR A 139 0.13 3.02 -1.38
N CYS A 140 0.95 3.04 -2.44
CA CYS A 140 2.21 3.78 -2.44
C CYS A 140 1.96 5.28 -2.20
N ALA A 141 1.02 5.87 -2.95
CA ALA A 141 0.71 7.29 -2.87
C ALA A 141 0.24 7.71 -1.48
N TYR A 142 -0.56 6.90 -0.79
CA TYR A 142 -0.97 7.18 0.58
C TYR A 142 0.24 7.26 1.53
N PHE A 143 1.06 6.21 1.58
CA PHE A 143 2.22 6.20 2.48
C PHE A 143 3.22 7.29 2.14
N ILE A 144 3.52 7.52 0.86
CA ILE A 144 4.39 8.63 0.44
C ILE A 144 3.81 9.98 0.85
N THR A 145 2.49 10.15 0.72
CA THR A 145 1.83 11.35 1.21
C THR A 145 2.07 11.55 2.70
N VAL A 146 1.86 10.53 3.53
CA VAL A 146 2.12 10.62 4.98
C VAL A 146 3.58 10.96 5.29
N MET A 147 4.54 10.42 4.54
CA MET A 147 5.96 10.64 4.81
C MET A 147 6.46 12.03 4.38
N VAL A 148 6.01 12.56 3.24
CA VAL A 148 6.63 13.76 2.62
C VAL A 148 5.64 14.84 2.17
N GLY A 149 4.33 14.62 2.32
CA GLY A 149 3.31 15.59 1.96
C GLY A 149 3.13 16.69 3.00
N ASP A 150 2.56 17.80 2.54
CA ASP A 150 2.13 18.88 3.43
C ASP A 150 1.04 18.40 4.40
N SER A 151 0.98 19.06 5.55
CA SER A 151 0.13 18.66 6.65
C SER A 151 -1.36 18.58 6.30
N GLU A 152 -1.88 19.52 5.48
CA GLU A 152 -3.26 19.53 5.00
C GLU A 152 -3.56 18.31 4.14
N THR A 153 -2.70 18.04 3.15
CA THR A 153 -2.85 16.90 2.25
C THR A 153 -2.86 15.58 3.02
N VAL A 154 -2.02 15.44 4.05
CA VAL A 154 -1.95 14.23 4.89
C VAL A 154 -3.21 14.04 5.72
N VAL A 155 -3.68 15.06 6.46
CA VAL A 155 -4.87 14.91 7.32
C VAL A 155 -6.14 14.69 6.51
N LYS A 156 -6.24 15.29 5.31
CA LYS A 156 -7.33 15.01 4.38
C LYS A 156 -7.27 13.59 3.83
N SER A 157 -6.08 13.12 3.46
CA SER A 157 -5.88 11.77 2.93
C SER A 157 -6.19 10.69 3.96
N SER A 158 -5.75 10.85 5.21
CA SER A 158 -5.98 9.90 6.30
C SER A 158 -7.46 9.81 6.67
N SER A 159 -8.13 10.95 6.82
CA SER A 159 -9.58 11.02 7.08
C SER A 159 -10.39 10.35 5.97
N LEU A 160 -10.02 10.58 4.71
CA LEU A 160 -10.68 9.97 3.55
C LEU A 160 -10.44 8.46 3.51
N LEU A 161 -9.21 8.01 3.74
CA LEU A 161 -8.87 6.59 3.76
C LEU A 161 -9.69 5.84 4.81
N ALA A 162 -9.83 6.39 6.02
CA ALA A 162 -10.65 5.79 7.08
C ALA A 162 -12.11 5.61 6.64
N LYS A 163 -12.69 6.56 5.89
CA LYS A 163 -14.05 6.43 5.33
C LYS A 163 -14.12 5.33 4.26
N ILE A 164 -13.13 5.28 3.36
CA ILE A 164 -13.05 4.25 2.30
C ILE A 164 -12.95 2.85 2.92
N HIS A 165 -12.08 2.67 3.92
CA HIS A 165 -11.92 1.41 4.64
C HIS A 165 -13.21 0.98 5.36
N ALA A 166 -13.97 1.93 5.91
CA ALA A 166 -15.23 1.59 6.55
C ALA A 166 -16.34 1.20 5.56
N LYS A 167 -16.32 1.75 4.33
CA LYS A 167 -17.30 1.40 3.29
C LYS A 167 -17.07 0.01 2.73
N PHE A 168 -15.82 -0.35 2.43
CA PHE A 168 -15.49 -1.57 1.67
C PHE A 168 -14.77 -2.65 2.48
N GLY A 169 -14.35 -2.35 3.70
CA GLY A 169 -13.45 -3.19 4.48
C GLY A 169 -14.11 -3.94 5.63
N GLN A 170 -15.40 -4.28 5.54
CA GLN A 170 -16.09 -5.08 6.56
C GLN A 170 -16.55 -6.40 5.95
N GLY A 171 -16.45 -7.48 6.72
CA GLY A 171 -16.87 -8.80 6.26
C GLY A 171 -16.58 -9.88 7.29
N ILE A 172 -16.66 -11.14 6.84
CA ILE A 172 -16.36 -12.33 7.63
C ILE A 172 -15.11 -12.99 7.05
N GLU A 173 -14.14 -13.31 7.91
CA GLU A 173 -12.97 -14.09 7.54
C GLU A 173 -13.41 -15.55 7.31
N PRO A 174 -13.17 -16.12 6.11
CA PRO A 174 -13.83 -17.34 5.67
C PRO A 174 -13.44 -18.60 6.43
N ILE A 175 -12.27 -18.65 7.09
CA ILE A 175 -11.77 -19.87 7.75
C ILE A 175 -12.26 -19.95 9.20
N SER A 176 -12.09 -18.88 9.97
CA SER A 176 -12.48 -18.79 11.38
C SER A 176 -13.93 -18.40 11.59
N GLY A 177 -14.58 -17.80 10.58
CA GLY A 177 -15.94 -17.26 10.68
C GLY A 177 -16.04 -15.98 11.52
N LEU A 178 -14.91 -15.40 11.93
CA LEU A 178 -14.87 -14.18 12.73
C LEU A 178 -15.00 -12.93 11.83
N PRO A 179 -15.62 -11.84 12.33
CA PRO A 179 -15.72 -10.61 11.57
C PRO A 179 -14.37 -9.92 11.44
N TYR A 180 -14.12 -9.29 10.29
CA TYR A 180 -13.02 -8.37 10.08
C TYR A 180 -13.52 -6.95 9.82
N GLU A 181 -12.69 -5.97 10.18
CA GLU A 181 -12.89 -4.55 9.90
C GLU A 181 -11.54 -3.97 9.46
N ALA A 182 -11.46 -3.34 8.29
CA ALA A 182 -10.22 -2.77 7.77
C ALA A 182 -9.69 -1.65 8.67
N ASN A 183 -10.57 -0.94 9.38
CA ASN A 183 -10.21 0.07 10.37
C ASN A 183 -9.94 -0.50 11.77
N ASN A 184 -9.90 -1.83 11.95
CA ASN A 184 -9.51 -2.43 13.21
C ASN A 184 -8.08 -1.95 13.59
N PRO A 185 -7.88 -1.36 14.79
CA PRO A 185 -6.59 -0.81 15.21
C PRO A 185 -5.45 -1.82 15.23
N ASP A 186 -5.72 -3.07 15.59
CA ASP A 186 -4.70 -4.11 15.66
C ASP A 186 -4.31 -4.58 14.25
N SER A 187 -5.26 -4.65 13.31
CA SER A 187 -4.97 -4.88 11.88
C SER A 187 -4.21 -3.71 11.25
N GLN A 188 -4.55 -2.46 11.58
CA GLN A 188 -3.80 -1.29 11.12
C GLN A 188 -2.40 -1.23 11.72
N LEU A 189 -2.21 -1.66 12.97
CA LEU A 189 -0.90 -1.76 13.61
C LEU A 189 -0.02 -2.80 12.89
N TRP A 190 -0.61 -3.94 12.49
CA TRP A 190 0.08 -4.94 11.66
C TRP A 190 0.58 -4.32 10.36
N ILE A 191 -0.30 -3.66 9.61
CA ILE A 191 0.03 -2.98 8.33
C ILE A 191 1.12 -1.93 8.53
N LEU A 192 1.00 -1.10 9.57
CA LEU A 192 1.98 -0.06 9.87
C LEU A 192 3.35 -0.69 10.13
N LEU A 193 3.43 -1.69 11.01
CA LEU A 193 4.70 -2.30 11.39
C LEU A 193 5.32 -3.14 10.28
N THR A 194 4.53 -3.85 9.47
CA THR A 194 5.04 -4.53 8.27
C THR A 194 5.56 -3.54 7.25
N ALA A 195 4.89 -2.40 7.05
CA ALA A 195 5.33 -1.35 6.14
C ALA A 195 6.66 -0.73 6.61
N TRP A 196 6.71 -0.19 7.83
CA TRP A 196 7.91 0.45 8.37
C TRP A 196 9.10 -0.53 8.49
N HIS A 197 8.85 -1.74 9.00
CA HIS A 197 9.90 -2.76 9.03
C HIS A 197 10.38 -3.15 7.63
N SER A 198 9.49 -3.26 6.64
CA SER A 198 9.88 -3.57 5.26
C SER A 198 10.79 -2.51 4.66
N GLN A 199 10.44 -1.23 4.86
CA GLN A 199 11.23 -0.12 4.34
C GLN A 199 12.63 -0.10 4.95
N LEU A 200 12.72 -0.21 6.28
CA LEU A 200 14.01 -0.31 6.95
C LEU A 200 14.78 -1.54 6.48
N LYS A 201 14.14 -2.72 6.42
CA LYS A 201 14.79 -3.98 6.04
C LYS A 201 15.43 -3.90 4.66
N VAL A 202 14.70 -3.38 3.66
CA VAL A 202 15.27 -3.24 2.29
C VAL A 202 16.32 -2.14 2.24
N TYR A 203 16.15 -1.04 2.99
CA TYR A 203 17.15 0.02 3.10
C TYR A 203 18.48 -0.53 3.65
N GLU A 204 18.46 -1.34 4.70
CA GLU A 204 19.68 -1.90 5.30
C GLU A 204 20.33 -2.97 4.44
N MET A 205 19.54 -3.84 3.82
CA MET A 205 20.06 -4.95 3.00
C MET A 205 20.59 -4.49 1.65
N LEU A 206 19.93 -3.53 1.03
CA LEU A 206 20.13 -3.15 -0.38
C LEU A 206 20.59 -1.70 -0.55
N GLY A 207 20.46 -0.88 0.47
CA GLY A 207 20.86 0.52 0.49
C GLY A 207 22.23 0.76 1.15
N PRO A 208 22.38 1.88 1.89
CA PRO A 208 23.67 2.28 2.48
C PRO A 208 24.17 1.33 3.57
N GLY A 209 23.28 0.62 4.26
CA GLY A 209 23.61 -0.25 5.39
C GLY A 209 22.70 0.01 6.60
N PRO A 210 23.00 -0.62 7.74
CA PRO A 210 22.21 -0.43 8.97
C PRO A 210 22.22 1.02 9.44
N LEU A 211 21.12 1.44 10.07
CA LEU A 211 21.07 2.72 10.77
C LEU A 211 21.96 2.68 12.03
N SER A 212 22.39 3.86 12.49
CA SER A 212 22.93 3.98 13.85
C SER A 212 21.81 3.70 14.86
N GLU A 213 22.15 3.27 16.07
CA GLU A 213 21.14 3.02 17.10
C GLU A 213 20.29 4.26 17.41
N ALA A 214 20.91 5.45 17.40
CA ALA A 214 20.20 6.71 17.63
C ALA A 214 19.20 7.01 16.50
N ASP A 215 19.62 6.82 15.25
CA ASP A 215 18.76 7.01 14.09
C ASP A 215 17.63 5.97 14.03
N GLU A 216 17.91 4.74 14.44
CA GLU A 216 16.90 3.70 14.51
C GLU A 216 15.84 4.00 15.58
N ARG A 217 16.25 4.46 16.78
CA ARG A 217 15.28 4.92 17.80
C ARG A 217 14.44 6.08 17.27
N ARG A 218 15.05 7.03 16.57
CA ARG A 218 14.33 8.13 15.92
C ARG A 218 13.35 7.60 14.86
N TYR A 219 13.76 6.65 14.04
CA TYR A 219 12.89 6.02 13.03
C TYR A 219 11.65 5.37 13.65
N TRP A 220 11.78 4.64 14.75
CA TRP A 220 10.63 4.02 15.42
C TRP A 220 9.76 5.03 16.19
N ASN A 221 10.32 6.13 16.69
CA ASN A 221 9.53 7.25 17.21
C ASN A 221 8.74 7.95 16.08
N GLU A 222 9.35 8.15 14.92
CA GLU A 222 8.69 8.70 13.75
C GLU A 222 7.58 7.75 13.22
N CYS A 223 7.76 6.42 13.36
CA CYS A 223 6.70 5.43 13.08
C CYS A 223 5.46 5.66 13.94
N ALA A 224 5.65 6.02 15.21
CA ALA A 224 4.55 6.30 16.11
C ALA A 224 3.81 7.59 15.77
N ILE A 225 4.51 8.61 15.27
CA ILE A 225 3.86 9.82 14.73
C ILE A 225 3.00 9.43 13.52
N ALA A 226 3.50 8.55 12.63
CA ALA A 226 2.72 8.09 11.49
C ALA A 226 1.49 7.26 11.86
N ALA A 227 1.50 6.56 13.00
CA ALA A 227 0.35 5.80 13.50
C ALA A 227 -0.89 6.68 13.70
N GLU A 228 -0.73 7.96 14.03
CA GLU A 228 -1.84 8.91 14.23
C GLU A 228 -2.64 9.19 12.94
N PHE A 229 -2.10 8.85 11.77
CA PHE A 229 -2.80 8.94 10.48
C PHE A 229 -3.54 7.67 10.10
N GLN A 230 -3.55 6.66 10.96
CA GLN A 230 -4.38 5.47 10.86
C GLN A 230 -5.19 5.32 12.16
N THR A 231 -6.01 4.27 12.29
CA THR A 231 -6.76 4.01 13.54
C THR A 231 -5.89 3.38 14.63
N VAL A 232 -4.56 3.40 14.47
CA VAL A 232 -3.59 2.80 15.39
C VAL A 232 -3.52 3.65 16.65
N ASP A 233 -3.36 2.99 17.79
CA ASP A 233 -2.95 3.63 19.03
C ASP A 233 -1.42 3.84 19.00
N PRO A 234 -0.92 5.09 18.97
CA PRO A 234 0.51 5.38 18.92
C PRO A 234 1.30 4.78 20.09
N ASP A 235 0.67 4.52 21.24
CA ASP A 235 1.34 3.94 22.41
C ASP A 235 1.62 2.45 22.23
N LYS A 236 0.89 1.78 21.33
CA LYS A 236 1.15 0.36 20.98
C LYS A 236 2.28 0.18 19.97
N VAL A 237 2.76 1.25 19.33
CA VAL A 237 3.86 1.15 18.35
C VAL A 237 5.19 0.91 19.09
N PRO A 238 5.96 -0.16 18.81
CA PRO A 238 7.24 -0.34 19.48
C PRO A 238 8.25 0.76 19.12
N ARG A 239 9.04 1.22 20.08
CA ARG A 239 10.05 2.30 19.91
C ARG A 239 11.48 1.80 19.69
N SER A 240 11.65 0.50 19.45
CA SER A 240 12.95 -0.14 19.20
C SER A 240 12.82 -1.39 18.34
N ARG A 241 13.93 -1.85 17.74
CA ARG A 241 13.99 -3.12 17.00
C ARG A 241 13.67 -4.33 17.87
N GLU A 242 14.06 -4.33 19.13
CA GLU A 242 13.72 -5.39 20.09
C GLU A 242 12.20 -5.43 20.30
N GLY A 243 11.56 -4.28 20.46
CA GLY A 243 10.11 -4.19 20.61
C GLY A 243 9.37 -4.63 19.34
N VAL A 244 9.87 -4.25 18.15
CA VAL A 244 9.30 -4.71 16.87
C VAL A 244 9.45 -6.22 16.70
N ARG A 245 10.59 -6.80 17.11
CA ARG A 245 10.76 -8.26 17.13
C ARG A 245 9.80 -8.95 18.09
N ALA A 246 9.63 -8.41 19.29
CA ALA A 246 8.68 -8.94 20.27
C ALA A 246 7.25 -8.92 19.73
N TYR A 247 6.83 -7.81 19.11
CA TYR A 247 5.54 -7.72 18.42
C TYR A 247 5.38 -8.79 17.34
N PHE A 248 6.38 -8.99 16.47
CA PHE A 248 6.28 -10.01 15.42
C PHE A 248 6.25 -11.44 15.96
N GLU A 249 6.97 -11.75 17.04
CA GLU A 249 6.86 -13.06 17.69
C GLU A 249 5.49 -13.26 18.37
N GLU A 250 4.86 -12.19 18.89
CA GLU A 250 3.49 -12.24 19.43
C GLU A 250 2.45 -12.50 18.33
N VAL A 251 2.60 -11.88 17.16
CA VAL A 251 1.67 -12.07 16.03
C VAL A 251 1.88 -13.42 15.35
N ARG A 252 3.11 -13.95 15.35
CA ARG A 252 3.51 -15.14 14.58
C ARG A 252 2.57 -16.35 14.72
N PRO A 253 2.07 -16.75 15.92
CA PRO A 253 1.16 -17.89 16.06
C PRO A 253 -0.19 -17.71 15.36
N ARG A 254 -0.58 -16.47 15.04
CA ARG A 254 -1.84 -16.12 14.35
C ARG A 254 -1.68 -16.02 12.83
N MET A 255 -0.44 -16.04 12.33
CA MET A 255 -0.19 -15.97 10.90
C MET A 255 -0.62 -17.27 10.21
N ALA A 256 -1.23 -17.14 9.04
CA ALA A 256 -1.61 -18.28 8.21
C ALA A 256 -1.36 -17.98 6.74
N ALA A 257 -1.21 -19.05 5.95
CA ALA A 257 -1.11 -18.96 4.50
C ALA A 257 -2.19 -19.81 3.84
N SER A 258 -3.39 -19.24 3.75
CA SER A 258 -4.51 -19.82 2.99
C SER A 258 -4.23 -19.80 1.48
N GLU A 259 -5.10 -20.42 0.67
CA GLU A 259 -4.97 -20.27 -0.78
C GLU A 259 -5.11 -18.80 -1.21
N ALA A 260 -5.93 -18.01 -0.51
CA ALA A 260 -6.04 -16.57 -0.74
C ALA A 260 -4.71 -15.86 -0.48
N THR A 261 -4.02 -16.19 0.63
CA THR A 261 -2.68 -15.65 0.95
C THR A 261 -1.68 -15.99 -0.16
N GLN A 262 -1.58 -17.25 -0.57
CA GLN A 262 -0.63 -17.67 -1.60
C GLN A 262 -0.92 -16.98 -2.95
N ARG A 263 -2.20 -16.86 -3.34
CA ARG A 263 -2.59 -16.11 -4.54
C ARG A 263 -2.19 -14.64 -4.41
N ALA A 264 -2.56 -13.98 -3.32
CA ALA A 264 -2.29 -12.56 -3.08
C ALA A 264 -0.80 -12.24 -3.10
N MET A 265 0.02 -13.00 -2.36
CA MET A 265 1.49 -12.86 -2.35
C MET A 265 2.08 -13.03 -3.76
N ASN A 266 1.59 -13.98 -4.54
CA ASN A 266 2.02 -14.15 -5.93
C ASN A 266 1.65 -12.97 -6.84
N GLN A 267 0.49 -12.33 -6.61
CA GLN A 267 0.10 -11.10 -7.31
C GLN A 267 1.01 -9.93 -6.92
N LEU A 268 1.24 -9.73 -5.63
CA LEU A 268 1.98 -8.60 -5.05
C LEU A 268 3.49 -8.66 -5.27
N MET A 269 4.01 -9.79 -5.78
CA MET A 269 5.38 -9.92 -6.28
C MET A 269 5.47 -9.97 -7.81
N SER A 270 4.37 -9.75 -8.53
CA SER A 270 4.33 -9.77 -9.99
C SER A 270 4.59 -8.37 -10.56
N PHE A 271 5.86 -7.99 -10.67
CA PHE A 271 6.31 -6.65 -11.06
C PHE A 271 5.71 -6.16 -12.41
N GLU A 272 5.45 -7.09 -13.34
CA GLU A 272 4.77 -6.80 -14.60
C GLU A 272 3.36 -6.22 -14.42
N ARG A 273 2.66 -6.70 -13.39
CA ARG A 273 1.29 -6.30 -13.06
C ARG A 273 1.28 -5.08 -12.13
N LEU A 274 2.23 -5.01 -11.20
CA LEU A 274 2.36 -3.88 -10.27
C LEU A 274 2.65 -2.56 -10.98
N TYR A 275 3.56 -2.55 -11.95
CA TYR A 275 4.07 -1.32 -12.55
C TYR A 275 3.57 -1.12 -13.98
N PRO A 276 3.53 0.14 -14.48
CA PRO A 276 3.24 0.41 -15.89
C PRO A 276 4.17 -0.33 -16.85
N PRO A 277 3.80 -0.47 -18.13
CA PRO A 277 4.68 -1.09 -19.11
C PRO A 277 6.04 -0.37 -19.18
N TYR A 278 7.10 -1.16 -19.34
CA TYR A 278 8.43 -0.61 -19.51
C TYR A 278 8.51 0.30 -20.75
N PRO A 279 9.34 1.35 -20.70
CA PRO A 279 9.69 2.12 -21.89
C PRO A 279 10.17 1.19 -23.03
N ARG A 280 9.91 1.57 -24.29
CA ARG A 280 10.17 0.71 -25.46
C ARG A 280 11.59 0.14 -25.49
N PHE A 281 12.58 0.91 -25.07
CA PHE A 281 13.99 0.49 -25.04
C PHE A 281 14.32 -0.54 -23.95
N LEU A 282 13.55 -0.60 -22.86
CA LEU A 282 13.70 -1.62 -21.79
C LEU A 282 12.78 -2.82 -21.98
N LYS A 283 11.77 -2.73 -22.86
CA LYS A 283 10.79 -3.80 -23.09
C LYS A 283 11.43 -5.18 -23.36
N PRO A 284 12.50 -5.33 -24.17
CA PRO A 284 13.15 -6.63 -24.37
C PRO A 284 13.72 -7.24 -23.08
N MET A 285 14.11 -6.39 -22.12
CA MET A 285 14.65 -6.82 -20.83
C MET A 285 13.57 -7.00 -19.75
N GLY A 286 12.30 -6.68 -20.05
CA GLY A 286 11.22 -6.60 -19.07
C GLY A 286 11.04 -7.90 -18.28
N TRP A 287 11.08 -9.06 -18.96
CA TRP A 287 10.98 -10.36 -18.29
C TRP A 287 12.11 -10.57 -17.25
N LEU A 288 13.35 -10.22 -17.59
CA LEU A 288 14.48 -10.34 -16.67
C LEU A 288 14.35 -9.38 -15.48
N LEU A 289 13.94 -8.13 -15.73
CA LEU A 289 13.71 -7.13 -14.67
C LEU A 289 12.60 -7.56 -13.71
N ASN A 290 11.51 -8.13 -14.24
CA ASN A 290 10.41 -8.65 -13.44
C ASN A 290 10.85 -9.84 -12.58
N LYS A 291 11.61 -10.78 -13.15
CA LYS A 291 12.17 -11.92 -12.40
C LYS A 291 13.15 -11.47 -11.33
N PHE A 292 14.00 -10.50 -11.64
CA PHE A 292 14.94 -9.91 -10.69
C PHE A 292 14.19 -9.21 -9.54
N GLY A 293 13.16 -8.43 -9.82
CA GLY A 293 12.32 -7.77 -8.81
C GLY A 293 11.69 -8.77 -7.86
N ARG A 294 10.97 -9.76 -8.41
CA ARG A 294 10.36 -10.86 -7.62
C ARG A 294 11.39 -11.58 -6.76
N ALA A 295 12.51 -11.99 -7.36
CA ALA A 295 13.55 -12.74 -6.65
C ALA A 295 14.17 -11.91 -5.52
N THR A 296 14.32 -10.59 -5.73
CA THR A 296 14.84 -9.69 -4.71
C THR A 296 13.86 -9.53 -3.56
N VAL A 297 12.54 -9.41 -3.82
CA VAL A 297 11.53 -9.38 -2.75
C VAL A 297 11.59 -10.66 -1.93
N LEU A 298 11.56 -11.83 -2.59
CA LEU A 298 11.70 -13.12 -1.93
C LEU A 298 12.93 -13.16 -1.04
N ALA A 299 14.10 -12.76 -1.54
CA ALA A 299 15.36 -12.74 -0.79
C ALA A 299 15.32 -11.88 0.50
N THR A 300 14.34 -10.98 0.65
CA THR A 300 14.16 -10.14 1.86
C THR A 300 13.06 -10.63 2.82
N ILE A 301 12.35 -11.70 2.47
CA ILE A 301 11.36 -12.36 3.32
C ILE A 301 12.06 -13.48 4.12
N PRO A 302 11.82 -13.63 5.44
CA PRO A 302 12.32 -14.76 6.23
C PRO A 302 11.93 -16.12 5.64
N HIS A 303 12.84 -17.10 5.66
CA HIS A 303 12.59 -18.43 5.07
C HIS A 303 11.33 -19.10 5.60
N TRP A 304 11.08 -19.06 6.91
CA TRP A 304 9.88 -19.67 7.49
C TRP A 304 8.56 -19.05 6.97
N GLN A 305 8.54 -17.76 6.64
CA GLN A 305 7.37 -17.11 6.02
C GLN A 305 7.20 -17.55 4.57
N ARG A 306 8.32 -17.77 3.87
CA ARG A 306 8.30 -18.32 2.52
C ARG A 306 7.80 -19.76 2.52
N ASP A 307 8.29 -20.59 3.44
CA ASP A 307 7.88 -21.99 3.60
C ASP A 307 6.40 -22.08 3.96
N LEU A 308 5.93 -21.20 4.87
CA LEU A 308 4.51 -21.09 5.23
C LEU A 308 3.64 -20.79 3.99
N ALA A 309 4.10 -19.90 3.11
CA ALA A 309 3.37 -19.46 1.92
C ALA A 309 3.70 -20.23 0.62
N ASP A 310 4.37 -21.37 0.70
CA ASP A 310 4.81 -22.18 -0.45
C ASP A 310 5.63 -21.39 -1.50
N LEU A 311 6.52 -20.52 -1.02
CA LEU A 311 7.37 -19.67 -1.84
C LEU A 311 8.80 -20.20 -1.91
N HIS A 312 9.18 -20.76 -3.06
CA HIS A 312 10.49 -21.40 -3.20
C HIS A 312 11.51 -20.52 -3.94
N GLN A 313 12.69 -20.36 -3.33
CA GLN A 313 13.87 -19.76 -3.98
C GLN A 313 15.14 -20.28 -3.29
N SER A 314 16.18 -20.59 -4.08
CA SER A 314 17.43 -21.09 -3.52
C SER A 314 18.23 -19.99 -2.83
N ALA A 315 18.96 -20.35 -1.76
CA ALA A 315 19.84 -19.43 -1.04
C ALA A 315 20.95 -18.83 -1.94
N LEU A 316 21.33 -19.51 -3.02
CA LEU A 316 22.27 -18.98 -4.01
C LEU A 316 21.64 -17.79 -4.76
N VAL A 317 20.40 -17.94 -5.22
CA VAL A 317 19.68 -16.84 -5.90
C VAL A 317 19.52 -15.66 -4.95
N ASP A 318 19.15 -15.89 -3.68
CA ASP A 318 19.06 -14.84 -2.66
C ASP A 318 20.35 -14.01 -2.58
N ARG A 319 21.51 -14.68 -2.43
CA ARG A 319 22.80 -13.99 -2.33
C ARG A 319 23.14 -13.20 -3.59
N LEU A 320 22.88 -13.76 -4.77
CA LEU A 320 23.15 -13.12 -6.05
C LEU A 320 22.29 -11.87 -6.26
N VAL A 321 20.98 -11.96 -6.05
CA VAL A 321 20.08 -10.81 -6.26
C VAL A 321 20.31 -9.71 -5.25
N ILE A 322 20.64 -10.04 -3.99
CA ILE A 322 21.03 -9.04 -2.99
C ILE A 322 22.34 -8.34 -3.39
N ALA A 323 23.37 -9.08 -3.80
CA ALA A 323 24.65 -8.49 -4.21
C ALA A 323 24.50 -7.58 -5.45
N MET A 324 23.72 -8.02 -6.44
CA MET A 324 23.38 -7.23 -7.62
C MET A 324 22.55 -5.99 -7.26
N GLY A 325 21.52 -6.17 -6.44
CA GLY A 325 20.61 -5.11 -5.98
C GLY A 325 21.36 -4.00 -5.26
N ARG A 326 22.29 -4.32 -4.35
CA ARG A 326 23.11 -3.31 -3.65
C ARG A 326 23.84 -2.35 -4.60
N ARG A 327 24.37 -2.88 -5.71
CA ARG A 327 25.04 -2.04 -6.73
C ARG A 327 24.04 -1.20 -7.50
N PHE A 328 22.92 -1.80 -7.90
CA PHE A 328 21.86 -1.12 -8.63
C PHE A 328 21.26 0.04 -7.83
N TYR A 329 20.80 -0.19 -6.60
CA TYR A 329 20.18 0.85 -5.78
C TYR A 329 21.15 1.97 -5.41
N ARG A 330 22.43 1.65 -5.17
CA ARG A 330 23.48 2.67 -4.97
C ARG A 330 23.66 3.54 -6.20
N LEU A 331 23.59 2.98 -7.41
CA LEU A 331 23.69 3.74 -8.65
C LEU A 331 22.47 4.66 -8.84
N VAL A 332 21.26 4.15 -8.61
CA VAL A 332 20.02 4.94 -8.70
C VAL A 332 20.04 6.10 -7.69
N ALA A 333 20.51 5.84 -6.46
CA ALA A 333 20.57 6.83 -5.39
C ALA A 333 21.49 8.02 -5.67
N ARG A 334 22.39 7.93 -6.67
CA ARG A 334 23.26 9.05 -7.07
C ARG A 334 22.50 10.20 -7.75
N SER A 335 21.29 9.95 -8.23
CA SER A 335 20.48 10.97 -8.89
C SER A 335 19.07 11.01 -8.33
N ARG A 336 18.75 12.12 -7.66
CA ARG A 336 17.39 12.42 -7.21
C ARG A 336 16.41 12.49 -8.38
N LEU A 337 16.85 12.97 -9.54
CA LEU A 337 16.02 13.04 -10.75
C LEU A 337 15.70 11.66 -11.33
N VAL A 338 16.66 10.72 -11.33
CA VAL A 338 16.39 9.32 -11.72
C VAL A 338 15.44 8.67 -10.72
N SER A 339 15.65 8.91 -9.43
CA SER A 339 14.76 8.40 -8.38
C SER A 339 13.34 8.93 -8.53
N LEU A 340 13.19 10.24 -8.81
CA LEU A 340 11.89 10.87 -9.07
C LEU A 340 11.24 10.33 -10.35
N PHE A 341 12.02 10.12 -11.42
CA PHE A 341 11.51 9.47 -12.64
C PHE A 341 10.94 8.09 -12.32
N LEU A 342 11.64 7.29 -11.51
CA LEU A 342 11.20 5.96 -11.12
C LEU A 342 9.94 6.02 -10.26
N VAL A 343 9.85 6.92 -9.28
CA VAL A 343 8.63 7.17 -8.50
C VAL A 343 7.47 7.48 -9.45
N ALA A 344 7.63 8.46 -10.34
CA ALA A 344 6.58 8.89 -11.25
C ALA A 344 6.18 7.84 -12.29
N TRP A 345 7.08 6.92 -12.65
CA TRP A 345 6.76 5.80 -13.53
C TRP A 345 6.05 4.67 -12.77
N MET A 346 6.52 4.30 -11.58
CA MET A 346 5.98 3.17 -10.81
C MET A 346 4.66 3.51 -10.11
N SER A 347 4.63 4.68 -9.47
CA SER A 347 3.49 5.21 -8.74
C SER A 347 3.23 6.65 -9.16
N PRO A 348 2.57 6.86 -10.32
CA PRO A 348 2.24 8.19 -10.82
C PRO A 348 1.49 9.07 -9.81
N SER A 349 0.67 8.46 -8.94
CA SER A 349 -0.11 9.17 -7.92
C SER A 349 0.76 9.67 -6.75
N SER A 350 1.94 9.09 -6.53
CA SER A 350 2.92 9.58 -5.55
C SER A 350 3.69 10.82 -6.04
N ALA A 351 3.82 10.99 -7.37
CA ALA A 351 4.70 12.00 -7.95
C ALA A 351 4.35 13.46 -7.58
N PRO A 352 3.08 13.90 -7.51
CA PRO A 352 2.74 15.24 -7.06
C PRO A 352 3.28 15.60 -5.68
N VAL A 353 3.33 14.62 -4.78
CA VAL A 353 3.71 14.84 -3.38
C VAL A 353 5.22 14.63 -3.18
N ALA A 354 5.82 13.68 -3.90
CA ALA A 354 7.26 13.43 -3.80
C ALA A 354 8.12 14.45 -4.58
N ALA A 355 7.60 15.01 -5.68
CA ALA A 355 8.39 15.85 -6.59
C ALA A 355 8.99 17.11 -5.93
N PRO A 356 8.25 17.89 -5.11
CA PRO A 356 8.81 19.10 -4.49
C PRO A 356 10.05 18.77 -3.65
N MET A 357 9.92 17.79 -2.76
CA MET A 357 11.00 17.31 -1.91
C MET A 357 12.18 16.76 -2.71
N MET A 358 11.93 15.85 -3.67
CA MET A 358 13.02 15.21 -4.42
C MET A 358 13.77 16.21 -5.32
N ARG A 359 13.13 17.31 -5.70
CA ARG A 359 13.76 18.42 -6.44
C ARG A 359 14.41 19.47 -5.54
N GLY A 360 14.25 19.37 -4.22
CA GLY A 360 14.75 20.37 -3.27
C GLY A 360 14.03 21.72 -3.39
N ILE A 361 12.76 21.71 -3.79
CA ILE A 361 11.92 22.91 -3.79
C ILE A 361 11.47 23.13 -2.34
N PRO A 362 11.78 24.27 -1.71
CA PRO A 362 11.34 24.55 -0.35
C PRO A 362 9.81 24.70 -0.32
N PRO A 363 9.16 24.33 0.80
CA PRO A 363 7.75 24.60 1.01
C PRO A 363 7.48 26.11 1.14
N GLU A 364 6.20 26.49 1.13
CA GLU A 364 5.76 27.87 1.39
C GLU A 364 6.03 28.28 2.85
N SER A 365 6.02 27.33 3.78
CA SER A 365 6.29 27.48 5.21
C SER A 365 7.25 26.40 5.69
N ASP A 366 8.22 26.75 6.55
CA ASP A 366 9.15 25.77 7.15
C ASP A 366 8.54 25.02 8.37
N GLU A 367 7.23 25.14 8.60
CA GLU A 367 6.54 24.48 9.70
C GLU A 367 6.61 22.95 9.59
N ILE A 368 6.87 22.30 10.74
CA ILE A 368 6.64 20.87 10.96
C ILE A 368 5.59 20.79 12.07
N LEU A 369 4.42 20.26 11.75
CA LEU A 369 3.29 20.21 12.68
C LEU A 369 3.26 18.90 13.46
N SER A 370 2.65 18.93 14.64
CA SER A 370 2.17 17.70 15.28
C SER A 370 0.87 17.23 14.62
N PRO A 371 0.55 15.93 14.62
CA PRO A 371 -0.73 15.43 14.07
C PRO A 371 -1.94 16.12 14.72
N ALA A 372 -1.96 16.24 16.04
CA ALA A 372 -3.03 16.91 16.79
C ALA A 372 -3.21 18.39 16.40
N GLU A 373 -2.13 19.10 16.09
CA GLU A 373 -2.22 20.47 15.59
C GLU A 373 -2.80 20.51 14.17
N ALA A 374 -2.33 19.66 13.26
CA ALA A 374 -2.81 19.64 11.88
C ALA A 374 -4.30 19.27 11.79
N PHE A 375 -4.76 18.24 12.49
CA PHE A 375 -6.19 17.87 12.49
C PHE A 375 -7.08 19.01 12.99
N ARG A 376 -6.65 19.76 14.03
CA ARG A 376 -7.37 20.95 14.50
C ARG A 376 -7.33 22.09 13.49
N ARG A 377 -6.14 22.40 12.95
CA ARG A 377 -5.90 23.51 12.02
C ARG A 377 -6.77 23.40 10.76
N TYR A 378 -6.93 22.19 10.22
CA TYR A 378 -7.72 21.94 9.01
C TYR A 378 -9.14 21.44 9.28
N ASN A 379 -9.58 21.42 10.54
CA ASN A 379 -10.89 20.95 10.95
C ASN A 379 -11.24 19.56 10.37
N MET A 380 -10.28 18.63 10.45
CA MET A 380 -10.42 17.27 9.94
C MET A 380 -10.57 16.29 11.10
N PRO A 381 -11.51 15.33 11.05
CA PRO A 381 -11.60 14.29 12.07
C PRO A 381 -10.41 13.32 11.95
N THR A 382 -9.84 12.94 13.08
CA THR A 382 -8.83 11.86 13.12
C THR A 382 -9.42 10.54 12.61
N PRO A 383 -8.61 9.60 12.10
CA PRO A 383 -9.09 8.27 11.72
C PRO A 383 -9.86 7.54 12.84
N GLN A 384 -9.44 7.70 14.10
CA GLN A 384 -10.10 7.16 15.27
C GLN A 384 -11.49 7.79 15.47
N GLN A 385 -11.61 9.11 15.31
CA GLN A 385 -12.89 9.82 15.35
C GLN A 385 -13.80 9.42 14.18
N VAL A 386 -13.25 9.23 12.98
CA VAL A 386 -13.99 8.70 11.82
C VAL A 386 -14.55 7.33 12.15
N ARG A 387 -13.71 6.39 12.61
CA ARG A 387 -14.14 5.04 12.98
C ARG A 387 -15.21 5.06 14.09
N ALA A 388 -14.98 5.83 15.16
CA ALA A 388 -15.93 5.95 16.27
C ALA A 388 -17.27 6.53 15.80
N GLY A 389 -17.25 7.58 14.98
CA GLY A 389 -18.46 8.19 14.44
C GLY A 389 -19.23 7.28 13.50
N LEU A 390 -18.54 6.46 12.70
CA LEU A 390 -19.17 5.46 11.83
C LEU A 390 -19.79 4.31 12.62
N ASN A 391 -19.15 3.88 13.71
CA ASN A 391 -19.69 2.85 14.60
C ASN A 391 -20.90 3.36 15.40
N ALA A 392 -20.90 4.64 15.79
CA ALA A 392 -22.01 5.29 16.46
C ALA A 392 -23.15 5.73 15.51
N GLY A 393 -22.97 5.61 14.19
CA GLY A 393 -23.93 6.10 13.18
C GLY A 393 -23.99 7.63 13.05
N THR A 394 -23.06 8.37 13.68
CA THR A 394 -22.99 9.84 13.62
C THR A 394 -22.21 10.36 12.40
N MET A 395 -21.58 9.46 11.64
CA MET A 395 -20.95 9.77 10.35
C MET A 395 -21.48 8.83 9.27
N SER A 396 -21.53 9.30 8.03
CA SER A 396 -21.86 8.46 6.87
C SER A 396 -20.65 7.67 6.37
N ARG A 397 -20.88 6.40 6.03
CA ARG A 397 -19.91 5.51 5.37
C ARG A 397 -19.64 5.93 3.91
N THR A 398 -20.48 6.77 3.31
CA THR A 398 -20.26 7.24 1.95
C THR A 398 -19.05 8.20 1.96
N PRO A 399 -17.92 7.85 1.32
CA PRO A 399 -16.92 8.86 0.98
C PRO A 399 -17.61 9.86 0.05
N VAL A 400 -17.09 11.07 -0.07
CA VAL A 400 -17.73 12.09 -0.90
C VAL A 400 -17.93 11.53 -2.35
N GLY A 401 -19.17 11.20 -2.70
CA GLY A 401 -19.58 10.51 -3.93
C GLY A 401 -19.40 8.97 -3.93
N ASP A 402 -20.39 8.26 -4.48
CA ASP A 402 -20.29 6.83 -4.81
C ASP A 402 -19.29 6.53 -5.93
#